data_AF-A0AAN7TGJ3-F1
#
_entry.id   AF-A0AAN7TGJ3-F1
#
_cell.length_a   1.000
_cell.length_b   1.000
_cell.length_c   1.000
_cell.angle_alpha   90.00
_cell.angle_beta   90.00
_cell.angle_gamma   90.00
#
_symmetry.space_group_name_H-M   'P 1'
#
loop_
_entity.id
_entity.type
_entity.pdbx_description
1 polymer ?
#
loop_
_entity_poly.entity_id
_entity_poly.type
_entity_poly.pdbx_seq_one_letter_code
_entity_poly.pdbx_strand_id
1 'polypeptide(L)'
;MASFSFGFGDEEDSKPNNVNSSKPSDCEEEPIHNVGVKEHSLAELLSNLPDHLSYTTTPILSPTGKTLLLPKRALFDVRAQLLQENSAENDAIIDQIDTTDLRTGVYEGGFKTWESAGDLASLLLDRGPRKDIDELGRCDLTVELGAGSALPTLVLFRHALANAIPMTFVLTDYNATVLRLITLPNLLLTWALQTGHLGSLTTTTTTTTTTTTGGDQDLDLTPSLLTAFSASLTQNQITLTFLSGPWSPPLSALVPRGSPEMGTLILSAETIYSATSTASFVAIVHTLLARNQMSKAMVGAKRMYFGVGGSVDGLKEACREKGMVAYEVENCGVPGLEEGQGVGRALVEIQMF
;
A
#
# COMPACT_ATOMS: atom_id res chain seq x y z
N MET A 1 38.48 -15.92 -37.42
CA MET A 1 39.44 -14.84 -37.15
C MET A 1 39.76 -14.16 -38.47
N ALA A 2 39.35 -12.90 -38.65
CA ALA A 2 39.82 -12.08 -39.76
C ALA A 2 39.89 -10.63 -39.28
N SER A 3 41.14 -10.18 -39.23
CA SER A 3 41.64 -8.90 -38.74
C SER A 3 41.16 -7.72 -39.61
N PHE A 4 40.67 -6.66 -38.98
CA PHE A 4 40.53 -5.34 -39.60
C PHE A 4 41.72 -4.47 -39.22
N SER A 5 42.42 -3.96 -40.24
CA SER A 5 43.61 -3.11 -40.12
C SER A 5 43.25 -1.64 -40.34
N PHE A 6 43.88 -0.77 -39.55
CA PHE A 6 43.74 0.68 -39.57
C PHE A 6 44.41 1.33 -40.79
N GLY A 7 43.77 2.37 -41.34
CA GLY A 7 44.41 3.36 -42.21
C GLY A 7 44.24 4.74 -41.59
N PHE A 8 45.32 5.26 -41.01
CA PHE A 8 45.43 6.65 -40.57
C PHE A 8 45.76 7.54 -41.77
N GLY A 9 45.09 8.69 -41.85
CA GLY A 9 45.45 9.82 -42.68
C GLY A 9 45.16 11.09 -41.89
N ASP A 10 46.19 11.57 -41.19
CA ASP A 10 46.37 12.95 -40.74
C ASP A 10 46.47 13.86 -42.00
N GLU A 11 46.09 15.14 -42.06
CA GLU A 11 45.95 16.20 -41.07
C GLU A 11 45.29 17.39 -41.81
N GLU A 12 44.42 18.18 -41.18
CA GLU A 12 44.55 19.65 -41.11
C GLU A 12 43.43 20.28 -40.24
N ASP A 13 43.89 21.03 -39.26
CA ASP A 13 43.16 21.73 -38.21
C ASP A 13 42.14 22.76 -38.70
N SER A 14 40.96 22.82 -38.05
CA SER A 14 40.51 24.07 -37.39
C SER A 14 39.17 23.95 -36.66
N LYS A 15 39.23 24.30 -35.37
CA LYS A 15 38.19 24.67 -34.38
C LYS A 15 37.73 23.55 -33.42
N PRO A 16 37.90 23.74 -32.10
CA PRO A 16 37.32 22.83 -31.12
C PRO A 16 35.80 23.04 -31.13
N ASN A 17 35.05 22.04 -31.57
CA ASN A 17 33.63 21.97 -31.28
C ASN A 17 33.50 21.91 -29.76
N ASN A 18 32.82 22.91 -29.23
CA ASN A 18 32.45 23.04 -27.83
C ASN A 18 31.73 21.75 -27.43
N VAL A 19 32.43 20.85 -26.73
CA VAL A 19 31.82 19.68 -26.08
C VAL A 19 30.90 20.27 -25.04
N ASN A 20 29.62 20.37 -25.39
CA ASN A 20 28.57 20.75 -24.47
C ASN A 20 28.50 19.61 -23.46
N SER A 21 29.25 19.75 -22.37
CA SER A 21 29.08 18.98 -21.16
C SER A 21 27.63 19.19 -20.74
N SER A 22 26.75 18.27 -21.11
CA SER A 22 25.40 18.22 -20.55
C SER A 22 25.60 17.98 -19.05
N LYS A 23 25.50 19.07 -18.29
CA LYS A 23 25.26 19.02 -16.85
C LYS A 23 24.12 18.03 -16.60
N PRO A 24 24.12 17.30 -15.48
CA PRO A 24 22.90 16.65 -15.04
C PRO A 24 21.82 17.72 -15.05
N SER A 25 20.70 17.46 -15.72
CA SER A 25 19.52 18.30 -15.61
C SER A 25 19.23 18.41 -14.11
N ASP A 26 19.40 19.61 -13.56
CA ASP A 26 18.85 19.93 -12.25
C ASP A 26 17.38 19.52 -12.31
N CYS A 27 16.99 18.58 -11.45
CA CYS A 27 15.59 18.29 -11.22
C CYS A 27 14.99 19.58 -10.66
N GLU A 28 14.32 20.35 -11.52
CA GLU A 28 13.55 21.51 -11.08
C GLU A 28 12.49 20.98 -10.10
N GLU A 29 12.68 21.26 -8.81
CA GLU A 29 11.69 21.01 -7.77
C GLU A 29 10.51 21.94 -8.04
N GLU A 30 9.50 21.42 -8.73
CA GLU A 30 8.17 22.02 -8.84
C GLU A 30 7.65 22.37 -7.42
N PRO A 31 6.95 23.51 -7.24
CA PRO A 31 6.54 23.97 -5.92
C PRO A 31 5.69 22.91 -5.22
N ILE A 32 6.17 22.45 -4.07
CA ILE A 32 5.49 21.51 -3.18
C ILE A 32 4.06 22.04 -2.95
N HIS A 33 3.06 21.36 -3.53
CA HIS A 33 1.68 21.63 -3.16
C HIS A 33 1.56 21.34 -1.67
N ASN A 34 1.28 22.38 -0.88
CA ASN A 34 1.23 22.28 0.58
C ASN A 34 -0.11 21.62 0.98
N VAL A 35 -0.22 20.32 0.70
CA VAL A 35 -1.43 19.53 0.98
C VAL A 35 -1.53 19.39 2.50
N GLY A 36 -2.56 20.00 3.07
CA GLY A 36 -2.89 19.84 4.49
C GLY A 36 -3.38 18.42 4.78
N VAL A 37 -3.18 17.98 6.03
CA VAL A 37 -3.75 16.71 6.50
C VAL A 37 -5.26 16.88 6.65
N LYS A 38 -6.04 15.93 6.12
CA LYS A 38 -7.50 15.90 6.23
C LYS A 38 -7.99 14.53 6.67
N GLU A 39 -8.94 14.51 7.60
CA GLU A 39 -9.75 13.33 7.92
C GLU A 39 -10.99 13.29 7.01
N HIS A 40 -11.33 12.12 6.49
CA HIS A 40 -12.49 11.90 5.63
C HIS A 40 -13.45 10.94 6.32
N SER A 41 -14.72 11.34 6.40
CA SER A 41 -15.73 10.50 7.04
C SER A 41 -16.14 9.35 6.13
N LEU A 42 -16.45 8.19 6.72
CA LEU A 42 -16.96 7.04 5.96
C LEU A 42 -18.23 7.41 5.16
N ALA A 43 -19.14 8.21 5.74
CA ALA A 43 -20.36 8.64 5.07
C ALA A 43 -20.09 9.51 3.84
N GLU A 44 -19.15 10.46 3.92
CA GLU A 44 -18.70 11.28 2.80
C GLU A 44 -18.14 10.38 1.69
N LEU A 45 -17.21 9.47 2.02
CA LEU A 45 -16.59 8.61 1.02
C LEU A 45 -17.59 7.63 0.38
N LEU A 46 -18.52 7.06 1.14
CA LEU A 46 -19.59 6.20 0.61
C LEU A 46 -20.53 6.96 -0.35
N SER A 47 -20.84 8.23 -0.08
CA SER A 47 -21.68 9.04 -0.97
C SER A 47 -21.04 9.37 -2.32
N ASN A 48 -19.73 9.16 -2.46
CA ASN A 48 -18.97 9.38 -3.70
C ASN A 48 -18.72 8.08 -4.49
N LEU A 49 -19.32 6.96 -4.08
CA LEU A 49 -19.25 5.72 -4.84
C LEU A 49 -20.16 5.78 -6.08
N PRO A 50 -19.76 5.15 -7.20
CA PRO A 50 -20.62 4.97 -8.36
C PRO A 50 -21.75 3.96 -8.08
N ASP A 51 -22.69 3.81 -9.02
CA ASP A 51 -23.81 2.87 -8.88
C ASP A 51 -23.39 1.39 -8.95
N HIS A 52 -22.22 1.09 -9.54
CA HIS A 52 -21.65 -0.26 -9.59
C HIS A 52 -20.12 -0.20 -9.49
N LEU A 53 -19.51 -1.29 -9.03
CA LEU A 53 -18.07 -1.48 -9.02
C LEU A 53 -17.69 -2.69 -9.86
N SER A 54 -16.86 -2.49 -10.87
CA SER A 54 -16.15 -3.59 -11.52
C SER A 54 -14.88 -3.94 -10.73
N TYR A 55 -14.63 -5.22 -10.49
CA TYR A 55 -13.52 -5.70 -9.67
C TYR A 55 -12.92 -7.01 -10.21
N THR A 56 -11.68 -7.26 -9.78
CA THR A 56 -10.96 -8.51 -10.01
C THR A 56 -10.62 -9.16 -8.68
N THR A 57 -10.47 -10.48 -8.65
CA THR A 57 -10.08 -11.21 -7.43
C THR A 57 -8.65 -11.69 -7.55
N THR A 58 -7.82 -11.33 -6.57
CA THR A 58 -6.41 -11.76 -6.50
C THR A 58 -6.26 -12.83 -5.40
N PRO A 59 -5.70 -14.01 -5.72
CA PRO A 59 -5.34 -14.98 -4.69
C PRO A 59 -4.05 -14.54 -3.98
N ILE A 60 -4.08 -14.53 -2.64
CA ILE A 60 -2.92 -14.37 -1.78
C ILE A 60 -2.60 -15.75 -1.20
N LEU A 61 -1.38 -16.23 -1.44
CA LEU A 61 -0.88 -17.50 -0.93
C LEU A 61 0.04 -17.23 0.25
N SER A 62 -0.19 -17.88 1.38
CA SER A 62 0.64 -17.78 2.57
C SER A 62 1.84 -18.73 2.53
N PRO A 63 2.90 -18.47 3.31
CA PRO A 63 4.01 -19.41 3.48
C PRO A 63 3.62 -20.83 3.88
N THR A 64 2.54 -21.01 4.65
CA THR A 64 2.03 -22.32 5.08
C THR A 64 1.07 -22.96 4.07
N GLY A 65 0.81 -22.30 2.94
CA GLY A 65 -0.05 -22.79 1.86
C GLY A 65 -1.54 -22.42 1.99
N LYS A 66 -1.90 -21.52 2.92
CA LYS A 66 -3.27 -20.97 2.97
C LYS A 66 -3.50 -20.04 1.80
N THR A 67 -4.70 -20.07 1.22
CA THR A 67 -5.07 -19.17 0.13
C THR A 67 -6.23 -18.29 0.55
N LEU A 68 -6.08 -16.97 0.39
CA LEU A 68 -7.13 -16.00 0.59
C LEU A 68 -7.43 -15.25 -0.71
N LEU A 69 -8.69 -15.24 -1.11
CA LEU A 69 -9.15 -14.44 -2.25
C LEU A 69 -9.48 -13.02 -1.80
N LEU A 70 -8.86 -12.01 -2.40
CA LEU A 70 -9.14 -10.60 -2.11
C LEU A 70 -9.64 -9.88 -3.38
N PRO A 71 -10.86 -9.32 -3.35
CA PRO A 71 -11.38 -8.54 -4.45
C PRO A 71 -10.76 -7.14 -4.43
N LYS A 72 -10.45 -6.61 -5.61
CA LYS A 72 -9.93 -5.26 -5.81
C LYS A 72 -10.65 -4.60 -6.96
N ARG A 73 -11.06 -3.36 -6.76
CA ARG A 73 -11.65 -2.54 -7.82
C ARG A 73 -10.73 -2.48 -9.03
N ALA A 74 -11.30 -2.65 -10.22
CA ALA A 74 -10.55 -2.65 -11.46
C ALA A 74 -10.15 -1.21 -11.85
N LEU A 75 -8.95 -1.03 -12.40
CA LEU A 75 -8.46 0.31 -12.76
C LEU A 75 -9.25 0.95 -13.91
N PHE A 76 -9.81 0.15 -14.83
CA PHE A 76 -10.65 0.71 -15.90
C PHE A 76 -11.95 1.31 -15.33
N ASP A 77 -12.49 0.71 -14.26
CA ASP A 77 -13.70 1.19 -13.58
C ASP A 77 -13.45 2.53 -12.88
N VAL A 78 -12.27 2.68 -12.27
CA VAL A 78 -11.80 3.95 -11.71
C VAL A 78 -11.71 5.03 -12.79
N ARG A 79 -11.12 4.70 -13.95
CA ARG A 79 -11.05 5.63 -15.09
C ARG A 79 -12.45 6.02 -15.57
N ALA A 80 -13.37 5.05 -15.69
CA ALA A 80 -14.74 5.31 -16.11
C ALA A 80 -15.46 6.28 -15.15
N GLN A 81 -15.31 6.11 -13.84
CA GLN A 81 -15.85 7.05 -12.85
C GLN A 81 -15.25 8.45 -13.01
N LEU A 82 -13.92 8.56 -13.11
CA LEU A 82 -13.23 9.86 -13.25
C LEU A 82 -13.67 10.62 -14.52
N LEU A 83 -13.84 9.91 -15.64
CA LEU A 83 -14.35 10.47 -16.91
C LEU A 83 -15.79 10.97 -16.79
N GLN A 84 -16.64 10.28 -16.02
CA GLN A 84 -18.03 10.70 -15.80
C GLN A 84 -18.13 11.94 -14.90
N GLU A 85 -17.27 12.04 -13.89
CA GLU A 85 -17.20 13.19 -12.98
C GLU A 85 -16.66 14.47 -13.66
N ASN A 86 -16.00 14.33 -14.82
CA ASN A 86 -15.60 15.37 -15.77
C ASN A 86 -15.06 16.68 -15.13
N SER A 87 -13.83 16.61 -14.63
CA SER A 87 -13.09 17.75 -14.06
C SER A 87 -11.64 17.77 -14.56
N ALA A 88 -11.03 18.96 -14.62
CA ALA A 88 -9.63 19.09 -15.05
C ALA A 88 -8.64 18.37 -14.12
N GLU A 89 -8.97 18.26 -12.83
CA GLU A 89 -8.19 17.47 -11.86
C GLU A 89 -8.26 15.97 -12.18
N ASN A 90 -9.43 15.48 -12.61
CA ASN A 90 -9.63 14.08 -12.99
C ASN A 90 -8.83 13.72 -14.24
N ASP A 91 -8.73 14.61 -15.23
CA ASP A 91 -7.91 14.37 -16.43
C ASP A 91 -6.44 14.12 -16.07
N ALA A 92 -5.88 14.93 -15.17
CA ALA A 92 -4.51 14.75 -14.68
C ALA A 92 -4.32 13.42 -13.93
N ILE A 93 -5.34 12.97 -13.18
CA ILE A 93 -5.31 11.68 -12.47
C ILE A 93 -5.38 10.51 -13.47
N ILE A 94 -6.22 10.61 -14.51
CA ILE A 94 -6.33 9.59 -15.55
C ILE A 94 -4.97 9.39 -16.24
N ASP A 95 -4.31 10.48 -16.61
CA ASP A 95 -2.97 10.43 -17.19
C ASP A 95 -1.95 9.75 -16.26
N GLN A 96 -2.04 10.02 -14.94
CA GLN A 96 -1.16 9.41 -13.94
C GLN A 96 -1.38 7.91 -13.79
N ILE A 97 -2.63 7.41 -13.90
CA ILE A 97 -2.92 5.97 -13.88
C ILE A 97 -2.20 5.26 -15.05
N ASP A 98 -2.07 5.93 -16.19
CA ASP A 98 -1.54 5.36 -17.43
C ASP A 98 -0.01 5.45 -17.55
N THR A 99 0.60 6.54 -17.08
CA THR A 99 1.94 6.93 -17.56
C THR A 99 3.03 7.05 -16.51
N THR A 100 2.71 7.20 -15.22
CA THR A 100 3.74 7.49 -14.20
C THR A 100 3.54 6.70 -12.90
N ASP A 101 4.60 6.06 -12.43
CA ASP A 101 4.56 5.25 -11.21
C ASP A 101 4.61 6.09 -9.92
N LEU A 102 5.40 7.19 -9.86
CA LEU A 102 5.51 8.10 -8.70
C LEU A 102 5.96 9.52 -9.12
N ARG A 103 5.46 10.55 -8.42
CA ARG A 103 5.96 11.94 -8.42
C ARG A 103 5.95 12.51 -7.00
N THR A 104 7.11 12.56 -6.36
CA THR A 104 7.24 12.98 -4.95
C THR A 104 6.62 14.36 -4.71
N GLY A 105 5.77 14.47 -3.68
CA GLY A 105 5.10 15.72 -3.27
C GLY A 105 3.89 16.14 -4.13
N VAL A 106 3.61 15.45 -5.24
CA VAL A 106 2.48 15.73 -6.14
C VAL A 106 1.54 14.52 -6.23
N TYR A 107 2.10 13.34 -6.51
CA TYR A 107 1.37 12.07 -6.59
C TYR A 107 2.27 10.93 -6.14
N GLU A 108 2.02 10.41 -4.94
CA GLU A 108 2.81 9.35 -4.30
C GLU A 108 2.37 7.93 -4.72
N GLY A 109 1.72 7.77 -5.88
CA GLY A 109 1.20 6.47 -6.30
C GLY A 109 -0.14 6.11 -5.63
N GLY A 110 -0.44 4.81 -5.55
CA GLY A 110 -1.56 4.28 -4.76
C GLY A 110 -2.68 3.61 -5.58
N PHE A 111 -2.83 3.95 -6.87
CA PHE A 111 -3.77 3.24 -7.76
C PHE A 111 -3.27 1.83 -8.11
N LYS A 112 -1.98 1.68 -8.42
CA LYS A 112 -1.38 0.37 -8.67
C LYS A 112 -1.03 -0.31 -7.34
N THR A 113 -1.32 -1.60 -7.23
CA THR A 113 -0.81 -2.42 -6.14
C THR A 113 0.66 -2.78 -6.42
N TRP A 114 1.55 -2.43 -5.51
CA TRP A 114 2.95 -2.83 -5.59
C TRP A 114 3.20 -4.23 -5.04
N GLU A 115 4.26 -4.90 -5.52
CA GLU A 115 4.60 -6.28 -5.15
C GLU A 115 4.80 -6.46 -3.64
N SER A 116 5.49 -5.53 -2.97
CA SER A 116 5.75 -5.66 -1.53
C SER A 116 4.48 -5.60 -0.67
N ALA A 117 3.37 -5.05 -1.20
CA ALA A 117 2.07 -5.12 -0.52
C ALA A 117 1.48 -6.53 -0.57
N GLY A 118 1.71 -7.26 -1.68
CA GLY A 118 1.38 -8.68 -1.83
C GLY A 118 2.24 -9.56 -0.94
N ASP A 119 3.54 -9.28 -0.87
CA ASP A 119 4.46 -9.99 0.02
C ASP A 119 4.05 -9.84 1.50
N LEU A 120 3.72 -8.61 1.92
CA LEU A 120 3.26 -8.35 3.29
C LEU A 120 1.91 -9.01 3.56
N ALA A 121 0.96 -8.94 2.61
CA ALA A 121 -0.33 -9.64 2.72
C ALA A 121 -0.16 -11.16 2.82
N SER A 122 0.77 -11.76 2.06
CA SER A 122 1.11 -13.18 2.13
C SER A 122 1.61 -13.58 3.51
N LEU A 123 2.52 -12.80 4.09
CA LEU A 123 3.02 -13.03 5.44
C LEU A 123 1.90 -12.92 6.49
N LEU A 124 1.03 -11.91 6.35
CA LEU A 124 -0.06 -11.64 7.31
C LEU A 124 -1.18 -12.69 7.31
N LEU A 125 -1.22 -13.61 6.34
CA LEU A 125 -2.16 -14.75 6.37
C LEU A 125 -1.80 -15.80 7.41
N ASP A 126 -0.52 -15.88 7.74
CA ASP A 126 -0.01 -16.80 8.75
C ASP A 126 0.36 -16.07 10.04
N ARG A 127 0.96 -14.88 9.91
CA ARG A 127 1.41 -14.07 11.03
C ARG A 127 0.46 -12.93 11.33
N GLY A 128 0.32 -12.59 12.61
CA GLY A 128 -0.41 -11.40 13.05
C GLY A 128 0.56 -10.34 13.57
N PRO A 129 0.13 -9.50 14.52
CA PRO A 129 1.02 -8.56 15.22
C PRO A 129 2.24 -9.22 15.88
N ARG A 130 2.22 -10.54 16.07
CA ARG A 130 3.29 -11.34 16.68
C ARG A 130 3.61 -12.56 15.83
N LYS A 131 3.26 -13.78 16.26
CA LYS A 131 3.64 -15.00 15.56
C LYS A 131 2.52 -15.58 14.71
N ASP A 132 1.28 -15.40 15.14
CA ASP A 132 0.10 -15.96 14.50
C ASP A 132 -0.95 -14.87 14.23
N ILE A 133 -1.69 -14.99 13.13
CA ILE A 133 -2.80 -14.08 12.77
C ILE A 133 -3.88 -14.02 13.85
N ASP A 134 -4.10 -15.11 14.59
CA ASP A 134 -5.07 -15.18 15.69
C ASP A 134 -4.69 -14.25 16.86
N GLU A 135 -3.44 -13.82 16.93
CA GLU A 135 -2.99 -12.79 17.89
C GLU A 135 -3.46 -11.38 17.51
N LEU A 136 -4.16 -11.19 16.38
CA LEU A 136 -4.75 -9.90 16.00
C LEU A 136 -5.67 -9.35 17.11
N GLY A 137 -6.36 -10.20 17.87
CA GLY A 137 -7.16 -9.81 19.03
C GLY A 137 -6.35 -9.26 20.22
N ARG A 138 -5.02 -9.13 20.11
CA ARG A 138 -4.15 -8.39 21.05
C ARG A 138 -3.85 -6.96 20.59
N CYS A 139 -4.35 -6.60 19.42
CA CYS A 139 -4.37 -5.23 18.91
C CYS A 139 -5.82 -4.76 18.80
N ASP A 140 -6.04 -3.49 19.06
CA ASP A 140 -7.32 -2.81 18.82
C ASP A 140 -7.21 -1.72 17.75
N LEU A 141 -5.99 -1.46 17.28
CA LEU A 141 -5.66 -0.45 16.29
C LEU A 141 -4.69 -1.01 15.25
N THR A 142 -5.09 -0.94 13.98
CA THR A 142 -4.23 -1.15 12.81
C THR A 142 -4.11 0.15 12.04
N VAL A 143 -2.89 0.56 11.69
CA VAL A 143 -2.63 1.77 10.91
C VAL A 143 -1.84 1.41 9.66
N GLU A 144 -2.40 1.63 8.47
CA GLU A 144 -1.65 1.46 7.22
C GLU A 144 -1.14 2.81 6.71
N LEU A 145 0.19 2.94 6.67
CA LEU A 145 0.90 4.11 6.15
C LEU A 145 1.18 3.93 4.65
N GLY A 146 0.55 4.76 3.82
CA GLY A 146 0.62 4.64 2.36
C GLY A 146 -0.23 3.47 1.86
N ALA A 147 -1.52 3.49 2.18
CA ALA A 147 -2.40 2.35 2.02
C ALA A 147 -2.59 1.94 0.55
N GLY A 148 -2.75 2.88 -0.39
CA GLY A 148 -3.07 2.53 -1.78
C GLY A 148 -4.26 1.57 -1.87
N SER A 149 -4.02 0.38 -2.43
CA SER A 149 -5.00 -0.72 -2.48
C SER A 149 -5.35 -1.39 -1.15
N ALA A 150 -4.62 -1.07 -0.08
CA ALA A 150 -4.76 -1.56 1.30
C ALA A 150 -4.65 -3.08 1.44
N LEU A 151 -3.97 -3.76 0.51
CA LEU A 151 -3.92 -5.21 0.45
C LEU A 151 -3.50 -5.89 1.77
N PRO A 152 -2.49 -5.39 2.51
CA PRO A 152 -2.18 -5.86 3.86
C PRO A 152 -3.35 -5.72 4.83
N THR A 153 -3.99 -4.54 4.91
CA THR A 153 -5.15 -4.35 5.78
C THR A 153 -6.33 -5.23 5.37
N LEU A 154 -6.58 -5.48 4.08
CA LEU A 154 -7.70 -6.32 3.64
C LEU A 154 -7.62 -7.75 4.20
N VAL A 155 -6.40 -8.30 4.37
CA VAL A 155 -6.18 -9.59 5.04
C VAL A 155 -6.68 -9.54 6.48
N LEU A 156 -6.24 -8.54 7.25
CA LEU A 156 -6.59 -8.39 8.66
C LEU A 156 -8.06 -8.00 8.85
N PHE A 157 -8.60 -7.15 7.99
CA PHE A 157 -10.00 -6.74 7.99
C PHE A 157 -10.92 -7.94 7.74
N ARG A 158 -10.58 -8.80 6.76
CA ARG A 158 -11.34 -10.03 6.51
C ARG A 158 -11.24 -10.99 7.68
N HIS A 159 -10.06 -11.17 8.27
CA HIS A 159 -9.89 -12.01 9.46
C HIS A 159 -10.68 -11.47 10.66
N ALA A 160 -10.68 -10.15 10.89
CA ALA A 160 -11.44 -9.51 11.94
C ALA A 160 -12.95 -9.67 11.76
N LEU A 161 -13.46 -9.51 10.52
CA LEU A 161 -14.86 -9.79 10.19
C LEU A 161 -15.24 -11.26 10.42
N ALA A 162 -14.39 -12.20 9.99
CA ALA A 162 -14.66 -13.63 10.11
C ALA A 162 -14.71 -14.10 11.57
N ASN A 163 -13.93 -13.48 12.44
CA ASN A 163 -13.75 -13.88 13.84
C ASN A 163 -14.38 -12.89 14.84
N ALA A 164 -15.15 -11.90 14.36
CA ALA A 164 -15.78 -10.85 15.17
C ALA A 164 -14.79 -10.15 16.14
N ILE A 165 -13.60 -9.80 15.64
CA ILE A 165 -12.56 -9.11 16.41
C ILE A 165 -12.79 -7.59 16.32
N PRO A 166 -13.08 -6.90 17.44
CA PRO A 166 -13.17 -5.44 17.46
C PRO A 166 -11.85 -4.80 17.04
N MET A 167 -11.88 -3.87 16.09
CA MET A 167 -10.67 -3.28 15.52
C MET A 167 -10.94 -1.90 14.95
N THR A 168 -10.02 -0.97 15.19
CA THR A 168 -9.96 0.29 14.44
C THR A 168 -8.93 0.16 13.34
N PHE A 169 -9.33 0.35 12.09
CA PHE A 169 -8.43 0.45 10.95
C PHE A 169 -8.29 1.91 10.54
N VAL A 170 -7.06 2.42 10.57
CA VAL A 170 -6.71 3.76 10.11
C VAL A 170 -5.94 3.62 8.81
N LEU A 171 -6.55 4.06 7.71
CA LEU A 171 -5.98 3.99 6.38
C LEU A 171 -5.49 5.37 5.99
N THR A 172 -4.19 5.48 5.71
CA THR A 172 -3.57 6.76 5.39
C THR A 172 -2.94 6.72 4.01
N ASP A 173 -3.15 7.76 3.22
CA ASP A 173 -2.50 7.92 1.92
C ASP A 173 -2.17 9.40 1.71
N TYR A 174 -1.18 9.72 0.88
CA TYR A 174 -0.96 11.12 0.53
C TYR A 174 -2.18 11.69 -0.20
N ASN A 175 -2.81 10.87 -1.06
CA ASN A 175 -3.84 11.29 -1.98
C ASN A 175 -5.24 10.94 -1.46
N ALA A 176 -6.07 11.95 -1.18
CA ALA A 176 -7.48 11.74 -0.81
C ALA A 176 -8.25 10.93 -1.87
N THR A 177 -7.92 11.14 -3.15
CA THR A 177 -8.54 10.42 -4.26
C THR A 177 -8.25 8.91 -4.23
N VAL A 178 -7.07 8.48 -3.77
CA VAL A 178 -6.75 7.05 -3.63
C VAL A 178 -7.62 6.42 -2.55
N LEU A 179 -7.80 7.10 -1.40
CA LEU A 179 -8.68 6.63 -0.34
C LEU A 179 -10.14 6.47 -0.84
N ARG A 180 -10.63 7.45 -1.60
CA ARG A 180 -11.97 7.48 -2.19
C ARG A 180 -12.20 6.42 -3.26
N LEU A 181 -11.27 6.31 -4.22
CA LEU A 181 -11.48 5.52 -5.43
C LEU A 181 -10.97 4.08 -5.34
N ILE A 182 -10.05 3.79 -4.41
CA ILE A 182 -9.39 2.49 -4.31
C ILE A 182 -9.57 1.89 -2.91
N THR A 183 -9.10 2.59 -1.88
CA THR A 183 -9.01 2.01 -0.53
C THR A 183 -10.37 1.63 0.05
N LEU A 184 -11.34 2.57 0.05
CA LEU A 184 -12.69 2.29 0.52
C LEU A 184 -13.41 1.25 -0.35
N PRO A 185 -13.44 1.36 -1.69
CA PRO A 185 -14.04 0.34 -2.54
C PRO A 185 -13.50 -1.07 -2.28
N ASN A 186 -12.20 -1.23 -2.06
CA ASN A 186 -11.62 -2.55 -1.75
C ASN A 186 -12.07 -3.10 -0.39
N LEU A 187 -12.22 -2.24 0.63
CA LEU A 187 -12.79 -2.63 1.92
C LEU A 187 -14.25 -3.08 1.77
N LEU A 188 -15.06 -2.33 1.01
CA LEU A 188 -16.46 -2.68 0.73
C LEU A 188 -16.57 -4.01 -0.02
N LEU A 189 -15.78 -4.19 -1.08
CA LEU A 189 -15.73 -5.44 -1.85
C LEU A 189 -15.28 -6.62 -0.97
N THR A 190 -14.28 -6.44 -0.11
CA THR A 190 -13.80 -7.49 0.80
C THR A 190 -14.88 -7.88 1.82
N TRP A 191 -15.60 -6.90 2.37
CA TRP A 191 -16.76 -7.17 3.22
C TRP A 191 -17.88 -7.89 2.47
N ALA A 192 -18.20 -7.45 1.24
CA ALA A 192 -19.23 -8.05 0.41
C ALA A 192 -18.90 -9.51 0.07
N LEU A 193 -17.62 -9.83 -0.18
CA LEU A 193 -17.15 -11.20 -0.33
C LEU A 193 -17.36 -12.02 0.94
N GLN A 194 -16.91 -11.48 2.08
CA GLN A 194 -16.93 -12.18 3.37
C GLN A 194 -18.35 -12.46 3.87
N THR A 195 -19.31 -11.60 3.50
CA THR A 195 -20.72 -11.72 3.90
C THR A 195 -21.61 -12.39 2.84
N GLY A 196 -21.03 -12.82 1.71
CA GLY A 196 -21.75 -13.54 0.65
C GLY A 196 -22.56 -12.67 -0.31
N HIS A 197 -22.40 -11.34 -0.26
CA HIS A 197 -23.07 -10.40 -1.17
C HIS A 197 -22.50 -10.42 -2.61
N LEU A 198 -21.26 -10.87 -2.80
CA LEU A 198 -20.67 -11.05 -4.15
C LEU A 198 -21.12 -12.35 -4.86
N GLY A 199 -22.11 -13.06 -4.31
CA GLY A 199 -22.43 -14.42 -4.73
C GLY A 199 -21.41 -15.42 -4.21
N SER A 200 -21.73 -16.71 -4.29
CA SER A 200 -20.88 -17.77 -3.77
C SER A 200 -19.64 -17.98 -4.66
N LEU A 201 -18.62 -17.13 -4.49
CA LEU A 201 -17.23 -17.52 -4.73
C LEU A 201 -16.91 -18.58 -3.67
N THR A 202 -17.28 -19.83 -3.97
CA THR A 202 -17.14 -20.98 -3.08
C THR A 202 -15.68 -21.06 -2.62
N THR A 203 -15.47 -20.79 -1.33
CA THR A 203 -14.26 -21.12 -0.60
C THR A 203 -14.21 -22.64 -0.48
N THR A 204 -13.88 -23.31 -1.59
CA THR A 204 -13.72 -24.75 -1.61
C THR A 204 -12.32 -25.05 -1.13
N THR A 205 -12.18 -25.33 0.16
CA THR A 205 -11.02 -25.98 0.76
C THR A 205 -10.94 -27.40 0.24
N THR A 206 -10.57 -27.60 -1.03
CA THR A 206 -10.18 -28.92 -1.54
C THR A 206 -9.25 -28.78 -2.74
N THR A 207 -8.11 -29.44 -2.60
CA THR A 207 -7.02 -29.65 -3.55
C THR A 207 -7.51 -29.99 -4.96
N THR A 208 -7.75 -29.00 -5.82
CA THR A 208 -7.70 -29.17 -7.28
C THR A 208 -7.40 -27.83 -7.94
N THR A 209 -6.27 -27.77 -8.63
CA THR A 209 -5.86 -26.72 -9.57
C THR A 209 -6.92 -26.55 -10.66
N THR A 210 -7.86 -25.65 -10.43
CA THR A 210 -8.61 -24.98 -11.49
C THR A 210 -8.54 -23.49 -11.22
N THR A 211 -7.60 -22.86 -11.91
CA THR A 211 -7.49 -21.42 -12.12
C THR A 211 -8.81 -20.87 -12.69
N THR A 212 -9.73 -20.44 -11.84
CA THR A 212 -10.68 -19.36 -12.16
C THR A 212 -9.96 -18.03 -11.97
N THR A 213 -8.94 -17.84 -12.80
CA THR A 213 -8.21 -16.58 -12.96
C THR A 213 -9.02 -15.65 -13.86
N GLY A 214 -9.37 -14.46 -13.33
CA GLY A 214 -9.29 -13.23 -14.09
C GLY A 214 -10.42 -12.90 -15.06
N GLY A 215 -11.68 -13.00 -14.64
CA GLY A 215 -12.77 -12.24 -15.27
C GLY A 215 -13.09 -11.00 -14.42
N ASP A 216 -13.33 -9.87 -15.07
CA ASP A 216 -13.94 -8.71 -14.43
C ASP A 216 -15.33 -9.10 -13.92
N GLN A 217 -15.62 -8.77 -12.66
CA GLN A 217 -16.87 -9.04 -11.97
C GLN A 217 -17.50 -7.73 -11.54
N ASP A 218 -18.83 -7.66 -11.50
CA ASP A 218 -19.54 -6.43 -11.14
C ASP A 218 -20.30 -6.59 -9.82
N LEU A 219 -20.37 -5.51 -9.05
CA LEU A 219 -21.19 -5.39 -7.85
C LEU A 219 -22.04 -4.12 -7.93
N ASP A 220 -23.37 -4.29 -7.94
CA ASP A 220 -24.31 -3.17 -7.86
C ASP A 220 -24.36 -2.58 -6.44
N LEU A 221 -24.14 -1.26 -6.32
CA LEU A 221 -24.09 -0.53 -5.07
C LEU A 221 -25.45 0.05 -4.68
N THR A 222 -26.36 -0.82 -4.23
CA THR A 222 -27.68 -0.38 -3.78
C THR A 222 -27.61 0.33 -2.41
N PRO A 223 -28.54 1.25 -2.10
CA PRO A 223 -28.60 1.88 -0.77
C PRO A 223 -28.71 0.89 0.39
N SER A 224 -29.38 -0.25 0.18
CA SER A 224 -29.50 -1.30 1.20
C SER A 224 -28.16 -2.02 1.42
N LEU A 225 -27.35 -2.22 0.38
CA LEU A 225 -26.00 -2.78 0.50
C LEU A 225 -25.09 -1.87 1.32
N LEU A 226 -25.08 -0.56 1.02
CA LEU A 226 -24.25 0.41 1.75
C LEU A 226 -24.70 0.57 3.22
N THR A 227 -26.01 0.48 3.47
CA THR A 227 -26.57 0.43 4.82
C THR A 227 -26.14 -0.83 5.55
N ALA A 228 -26.20 -1.99 4.89
CA ALA A 228 -25.77 -3.27 5.45
C ALA A 228 -24.27 -3.28 5.77
N PHE A 229 -23.43 -2.68 4.91
CA PHE A 229 -22.00 -2.51 5.17
C PHE A 229 -21.77 -1.72 6.46
N SER A 230 -22.38 -0.54 6.58
CA SER A 230 -22.24 0.33 7.75
C SER A 230 -22.77 -0.34 9.03
N ALA A 231 -23.90 -1.04 8.93
CA ALA A 231 -24.46 -1.81 10.05
C ALA A 231 -23.55 -2.97 10.47
N SER A 232 -22.96 -3.68 9.51
CA SER A 232 -22.03 -4.78 9.77
C SER A 232 -20.76 -4.29 10.46
N LEU A 233 -20.20 -3.15 10.06
CA LEU A 233 -19.06 -2.55 10.75
C LEU A 233 -19.39 -2.25 12.21
N THR A 234 -20.55 -1.61 12.45
CA THR A 234 -21.04 -1.29 13.79
C THR A 234 -21.25 -2.55 14.64
N GLN A 235 -21.89 -3.58 14.08
CA GLN A 235 -22.17 -4.84 14.74
C GLN A 235 -20.89 -5.58 15.16
N ASN A 236 -19.85 -5.54 14.33
CA ASN A 236 -18.57 -6.18 14.61
C ASN A 236 -17.61 -5.27 15.40
N GLN A 237 -18.06 -4.09 15.82
CA GLN A 237 -17.22 -3.08 16.51
C GLN A 237 -15.96 -2.73 15.70
N ILE A 238 -16.10 -2.67 14.37
CA ILE A 238 -15.03 -2.27 13.47
C ILE A 238 -15.22 -0.79 13.11
N THR A 239 -14.17 0.01 13.32
CA THR A 239 -14.14 1.42 12.94
C THR A 239 -13.16 1.63 11.79
N LEU A 240 -13.55 2.39 10.77
CA LEU A 240 -12.70 2.76 9.64
C LEU A 240 -12.43 4.26 9.69
N THR A 241 -11.16 4.66 9.72
CA THR A 241 -10.71 6.06 9.69
C THR A 241 -9.83 6.29 8.47
N PHE A 242 -10.09 7.35 7.71
CA PHE A 242 -9.37 7.66 6.47
C PHE A 242 -8.67 9.01 6.60
N LEU A 243 -7.34 9.05 6.46
CA LEU A 243 -6.54 10.26 6.60
C LEU A 243 -5.73 10.51 5.34
N SER A 244 -5.92 11.67 4.70
CA SER A 244 -5.08 12.08 3.57
C SER A 244 -4.03 13.11 3.97
N GLY A 245 -2.88 13.08 3.31
CA GLY A 245 -1.85 14.12 3.38
C GLY A 245 -0.47 13.60 3.79
N PRO A 246 0.51 14.49 4.00
CA PRO A 246 1.89 14.11 4.26
C PRO A 246 2.04 13.48 5.65
N TRP A 247 2.95 12.50 5.76
CA TRP A 247 3.39 11.98 7.05
C TRP A 247 4.03 13.09 7.86
N SER A 248 3.32 13.53 8.88
CA SER A 248 3.62 14.75 9.62
C SER A 248 3.04 14.68 11.04
N PRO A 249 3.49 15.55 11.96
CA PRO A 249 2.90 15.61 13.30
C PRO A 249 1.36 15.80 13.28
N PRO A 250 0.76 16.66 12.42
CA PRO A 250 -0.69 16.73 12.28
C PRO A 250 -1.35 15.39 11.91
N LEU A 251 -0.77 14.62 10.98
CA LEU A 251 -1.31 13.29 10.62
C LEU A 251 -1.25 12.35 11.81
N SER A 252 -0.12 12.30 12.50
CA SER A 252 0.03 11.47 13.70
C SER A 252 -0.98 11.86 14.80
N ALA A 253 -1.31 13.14 14.93
CA ALA A 253 -2.24 13.63 15.94
C ALA A 253 -3.70 13.20 15.68
N LEU A 254 -4.07 13.00 14.41
CA LEU A 254 -5.39 12.48 14.02
C LEU A 254 -5.50 10.96 14.18
N VAL A 255 -4.38 10.23 14.19
CA VAL A 255 -4.42 8.79 14.47
C VAL A 255 -4.91 8.57 15.91
N PRO A 256 -6.03 7.87 16.13
CA PRO A 256 -6.56 7.61 17.47
C PRO A 256 -5.55 6.87 18.34
N ARG A 257 -5.73 6.97 19.66
CA ARG A 257 -4.95 6.18 20.62
C ARG A 257 -5.73 4.90 20.92
N GLY A 258 -5.09 3.75 20.71
CA GLY A 258 -5.61 2.47 21.20
C GLY A 258 -5.56 2.37 22.73
N SER A 259 -6.09 1.26 23.25
CA SER A 259 -6.02 0.93 24.67
C SER A 259 -4.57 0.73 25.12
N PRO A 260 -4.19 1.17 26.33
CA PRO A 260 -2.87 0.86 26.90
C PRO A 260 -2.60 -0.65 27.01
N GLU A 261 -3.65 -1.47 27.12
CA GLU A 261 -3.57 -2.93 27.26
C GLU A 261 -3.53 -3.68 25.92
N MET A 262 -3.67 -2.97 24.79
CA MET A 262 -3.70 -3.54 23.44
C MET A 262 -2.65 -2.88 22.56
N GLY A 263 -1.98 -3.65 21.71
CA GLY A 263 -0.95 -3.13 20.81
C GLY A 263 -1.54 -2.36 19.62
N THR A 264 -0.72 -1.52 18.98
CA THR A 264 -1.01 -1.00 17.64
C THR A 264 -0.16 -1.72 16.60
N LEU A 265 -0.78 -2.24 15.55
CA LEU A 265 -0.07 -2.79 14.40
C LEU A 265 0.01 -1.75 13.28
N ILE A 266 1.23 -1.38 12.90
CA ILE A 266 1.47 -0.44 11.80
C ILE A 266 1.88 -1.23 10.57
N LEU A 267 1.23 -1.01 9.44
CA LEU A 267 1.49 -1.66 8.18
C LEU A 267 2.00 -0.64 7.16
N SER A 268 2.91 -1.05 6.29
CA SER A 268 3.34 -0.20 5.18
C SER A 268 3.98 -1.03 4.07
N ALA A 269 3.82 -0.60 2.82
CA ALA A 269 4.46 -1.25 1.67
C ALA A 269 5.00 -0.20 0.69
N GLU A 270 6.27 -0.34 0.29
CA GLU A 270 6.97 0.51 -0.70
C GLU A 270 7.05 2.00 -0.34
N THR A 271 7.12 2.33 0.94
CA THR A 271 7.11 3.72 1.44
C THR A 271 8.50 4.32 1.64
N ILE A 272 9.56 3.52 1.54
CA ILE A 272 10.95 3.93 1.79
C ILE A 272 11.76 4.16 0.51
N TYR A 273 11.08 4.55 -0.58
CA TYR A 273 11.67 4.60 -1.91
C TYR A 273 12.74 5.70 -2.08
N SER A 274 12.71 6.76 -1.27
CA SER A 274 13.73 7.82 -1.25
C SER A 274 14.22 8.10 0.17
N ALA A 275 15.40 8.69 0.32
CA ALA A 275 15.96 9.06 1.62
C ALA A 275 15.05 10.04 2.39
N THR A 276 14.51 11.05 1.69
CA THR A 276 13.58 12.03 2.25
C THR A 276 12.27 11.38 2.71
N SER A 277 11.70 10.50 1.90
CA SER A 277 10.47 9.77 2.25
C SER A 277 10.71 8.86 3.47
N THR A 278 11.85 8.17 3.50
CA THR A 278 12.28 7.32 4.63
C THR A 278 12.36 8.11 5.93
N ALA A 279 12.91 9.32 5.93
CA ALA A 279 13.01 10.14 7.13
C ALA A 279 11.63 10.52 7.70
N SER A 280 10.70 10.95 6.85
CA SER A 280 9.32 11.29 7.24
C SER A 280 8.56 10.06 7.74
N PHE A 281 8.70 8.93 7.04
CA PHE A 281 8.13 7.64 7.43
C PHE A 281 8.61 7.19 8.80
N VAL A 282 9.92 7.20 9.04
CA VAL A 282 10.52 6.79 10.31
C VAL A 282 10.09 7.71 11.46
N ALA A 283 9.91 9.01 11.20
CA ALA A 283 9.42 9.95 12.21
C ALA A 283 7.98 9.66 12.66
N ILE A 284 7.08 9.34 11.72
CA ILE A 284 5.69 9.00 12.07
C ILE A 284 5.61 7.62 12.74
N VAL A 285 6.35 6.62 12.24
CA VAL A 285 6.41 5.28 12.84
C VAL A 285 6.89 5.38 14.30
N HIS A 286 7.98 6.11 14.56
CA HIS A 286 8.45 6.36 15.92
C HIS A 286 7.36 6.98 16.81
N THR A 287 6.64 7.99 16.31
CA THR A 287 5.59 8.68 17.06
C THR A 287 4.42 7.74 17.42
N LEU A 288 4.08 6.81 16.53
CA LEU A 288 3.00 5.85 16.76
C LEU A 288 3.45 4.70 17.67
N LEU A 289 4.65 4.15 17.46
CA LEU A 289 5.21 3.08 18.28
C LEU A 289 5.47 3.54 19.73
N ALA A 290 5.91 4.79 19.94
CA ALA A 290 6.17 5.33 21.28
C ALA A 290 4.91 5.44 22.16
N ARG A 291 3.70 5.24 21.62
CA ARG A 291 2.45 5.31 22.39
C ARG A 291 2.19 4.06 23.22
N ASN A 292 2.68 2.90 22.77
CA ASN A 292 2.45 1.62 23.45
C ASN A 292 3.62 0.66 23.15
N GLN A 293 4.20 0.07 24.20
CA GLN A 293 5.32 -0.87 24.09
C GLN A 293 4.98 -2.17 23.37
N MET A 294 3.70 -2.53 23.26
CA MET A 294 3.24 -3.70 22.50
C MET A 294 3.06 -3.42 21.01
N SER A 295 3.22 -2.17 20.57
CA SER A 295 3.07 -1.79 19.18
C SER A 295 4.26 -2.24 18.34
N LYS A 296 3.97 -2.58 17.08
CA LYS A 296 4.95 -3.04 16.10
C LYS A 296 4.59 -2.52 14.72
N ALA A 297 5.60 -2.31 13.89
CA ALA A 297 5.41 -2.03 12.47
C ALA A 297 5.91 -3.18 11.62
N MET A 298 5.17 -3.52 10.56
CA MET A 298 5.56 -4.48 9.54
C MET A 298 5.59 -3.77 8.19
N VAL A 299 6.75 -3.80 7.54
CA VAL A 299 7.05 -3.01 6.33
C VAL A 299 7.51 -3.94 5.22
N GLY A 300 6.83 -3.92 4.08
CA GLY A 300 7.32 -4.54 2.85
C GLY A 300 8.05 -3.52 1.98
N ALA A 301 9.26 -3.81 1.51
CA ALA A 301 10.00 -2.87 0.66
C ALA A 301 10.97 -3.58 -0.28
N LYS A 302 11.37 -2.90 -1.36
CA LYS A 302 12.55 -3.28 -2.13
C LYS A 302 13.79 -3.04 -1.27
N ARG A 303 14.78 -3.93 -1.39
CA ARG A 303 16.07 -3.78 -0.71
C ARG A 303 16.77 -2.50 -1.11
N MET A 304 16.68 -2.13 -2.38
CA MET A 304 17.31 -0.94 -2.96
C MET A 304 16.41 -0.30 -4.03
N TYR A 305 16.32 1.03 -4.00
CA TYR A 305 15.62 1.83 -5.00
C TYR A 305 16.65 2.64 -5.81
N PHE A 306 16.96 2.17 -7.02
CA PHE A 306 17.96 2.81 -7.88
C PHE A 306 17.51 4.21 -8.32
N GLY A 307 18.44 5.18 -8.30
CA GLY A 307 18.22 6.56 -8.73
C GLY A 307 17.65 7.50 -7.66
N VAL A 308 16.89 6.99 -6.70
CA VAL A 308 16.20 7.79 -5.65
C VAL A 308 16.78 7.59 -4.23
N GLY A 309 17.63 6.57 -4.05
CA GLY A 309 18.47 6.41 -2.85
C GLY A 309 17.79 5.74 -1.65
N GLY A 310 16.53 5.33 -1.76
CA GLY A 310 15.86 4.52 -0.73
C GLY A 310 16.46 3.12 -0.62
N SER A 311 16.48 2.57 0.60
CA SER A 311 16.93 1.19 0.85
C SER A 311 16.48 0.68 2.22
N VAL A 312 16.44 -0.65 2.36
CA VAL A 312 16.16 -1.30 3.65
C VAL A 312 17.26 -1.03 4.68
N ASP A 313 18.52 -0.92 4.25
CA ASP A 313 19.61 -0.61 5.18
C ASP A 313 19.56 0.85 5.65
N GLY A 314 19.18 1.78 4.77
CA GLY A 314 18.88 3.17 5.14
C GLY A 314 17.71 3.28 6.13
N LEU A 315 16.67 2.47 5.94
CA LEU A 315 15.58 2.36 6.92
C LEU A 315 16.11 1.89 8.30
N LYS A 316 16.91 0.82 8.34
CA LYS A 316 17.48 0.30 9.60
C LYS A 316 18.32 1.34 10.33
N GLU A 317 19.15 2.08 9.60
CA GLU A 317 19.96 3.16 10.14
C GLU A 317 19.10 4.29 10.72
N ALA A 318 18.12 4.78 9.96
CA ALA A 318 17.21 5.83 10.42
C ALA A 318 16.38 5.40 11.65
N CYS A 319 15.95 4.13 11.71
CA CYS A 319 15.28 3.57 12.88
C CYS A 319 16.20 3.57 14.11
N ARG A 320 17.44 3.12 13.96
CA ARG A 320 18.44 3.07 15.04
C ARG A 320 18.73 4.46 15.61
N GLU A 321 18.84 5.48 14.76
CA GLU A 321 19.03 6.87 15.19
C GLU A 321 17.88 7.41 16.05
N LYS A 322 16.67 6.86 15.88
CA LYS A 322 15.49 7.18 16.70
C LYS A 322 15.26 6.21 17.87
N GLY A 323 16.20 5.34 18.19
CA GLY A 323 16.06 4.38 19.30
C GLY A 323 15.04 3.28 19.04
N MET A 324 14.83 2.92 17.76
CA MET A 324 14.04 1.77 17.34
C MET A 324 14.96 0.66 16.81
N VAL A 325 14.46 -0.58 16.84
CA VAL A 325 15.11 -1.71 16.19
C VAL A 325 14.29 -2.07 14.95
N ALA A 326 14.97 -2.16 13.81
CA ALA A 326 14.41 -2.69 12.58
C ALA A 326 15.20 -3.93 12.15
N TYR A 327 14.53 -5.05 11.93
CA TYR A 327 15.15 -6.29 11.47
C TYR A 327 14.32 -6.95 10.38
N GLU A 328 15.00 -7.68 9.49
CA GLU A 328 14.32 -8.43 8.44
C GLU A 328 13.65 -9.67 9.05
N VAL A 329 12.39 -9.86 8.72
CA VAL A 329 11.60 -11.01 9.15
C VAL A 329 11.97 -12.21 8.30
N GLU A 330 12.15 -13.37 8.92
CA GLU A 330 12.29 -14.62 8.18
C GLU A 330 11.06 -14.84 7.30
N ASN A 331 11.29 -14.80 5.98
CA ASN A 331 10.28 -14.76 4.93
C ASN A 331 10.27 -16.06 4.09
N CYS A 332 10.85 -17.14 4.60
CA CYS A 332 10.84 -18.44 3.93
C CYS A 332 9.41 -18.85 3.57
N GLY A 333 9.16 -19.12 2.29
CA GLY A 333 7.85 -19.54 1.79
C GLY A 333 6.92 -18.41 1.31
N VAL A 334 7.28 -17.13 1.48
CA VAL A 334 6.54 -16.04 0.80
C VAL A 334 6.85 -16.11 -0.71
N PRO A 335 5.85 -16.30 -1.59
CA PRO A 335 6.10 -16.45 -3.02
C PRO A 335 6.78 -15.21 -3.62
N GLY A 336 7.86 -15.42 -4.39
CA GLY A 336 8.57 -14.33 -5.08
C GLY A 336 9.61 -13.58 -4.24
N LEU A 337 9.83 -13.97 -2.97
CA LEU A 337 10.94 -13.50 -2.14
C LEU A 337 12.15 -14.44 -2.11
N GLU A 338 12.22 -15.39 -3.05
CA GLU A 338 13.33 -16.32 -3.21
C GLU A 338 14.62 -15.58 -3.65
N GLU A 339 15.77 -16.04 -3.16
CA GLU A 339 17.06 -15.47 -3.57
C GLU A 339 17.28 -15.62 -5.09
N GLY A 340 17.65 -14.52 -5.76
CA GLY A 340 18.05 -14.53 -7.18
C GLY A 340 16.99 -14.06 -8.19
N GLN A 341 15.81 -13.63 -7.77
CA GLN A 341 14.82 -13.00 -8.66
C GLN A 341 14.81 -11.46 -8.55
N GLY A 342 15.09 -10.78 -9.66
CA GLY A 342 14.90 -9.33 -9.80
C GLY A 342 15.66 -8.46 -8.79
N VAL A 343 15.11 -7.26 -8.52
CA VAL A 343 15.56 -6.45 -7.38
C VAL A 343 15.01 -7.09 -6.11
N GLY A 344 15.89 -7.58 -5.25
CA GLY A 344 15.45 -8.26 -4.02
C GLY A 344 14.52 -7.39 -3.19
N ARG A 345 13.47 -7.99 -2.63
CA ARG A 345 12.53 -7.37 -1.69
C ARG A 345 12.72 -7.96 -0.29
N ALA A 346 12.25 -7.25 0.73
CA ALA A 346 12.36 -7.66 2.12
C ALA A 346 11.12 -7.26 2.91
N LEU A 347 10.81 -8.06 3.93
CA LEU A 347 9.82 -7.74 4.96
C LEU A 347 10.58 -7.39 6.23
N VAL A 348 10.27 -6.24 6.83
CA VAL A 348 10.99 -5.67 7.97
C VAL A 348 10.01 -5.47 9.11
N GLU A 349 10.38 -5.91 10.32
CA GLU A 349 9.68 -5.59 11.55
C GLU A 349 10.41 -4.46 12.28
N ILE A 350 9.65 -3.48 12.78
CA ILE A 350 10.17 -2.34 13.55
C ILE A 350 9.47 -2.29 14.91
N GLN A 351 10.25 -2.11 15.97
CA GLN A 351 9.75 -1.96 17.35
C GLN A 351 10.61 -0.97 18.14
N MET A 352 10.06 -0.42 19.22
CA MET A 352 10.86 0.36 20.19
C MET A 352 11.89 -0.54 20.88
N PHE A 353 13.05 0.03 21.24
CA PHE A 353 14.09 -0.67 22.00
C PHE A 353 13.66 -0.99 23.43
#